data_AF-A0A7Y0KEF5-F1
#
_entry.id   AF-A0A7Y0KEF5-F1
#
_cell.length_a   1.000
_cell.length_b   1.000
_cell.length_c   1.000
_cell.angle_alpha   90.00
_cell.angle_beta   90.00
_cell.angle_gamma   90.00
#
_symmetry.space_group_name_H-M   'P 1'
#
loop_
_entity.id
_entity.type
_entity.pdbx_description
1 polymer ?
#
loop_
_entity_poly.entity_id
_entity_poly.type
_entity_poly.pdbx_seq_one_letter_code
_entity_poly.pdbx_strand_id
1 'polypeptide(L)'
;MTSTSEQPTGTAADAPSGPFESVDDVVEALSAQGYIADRRLATTVFLLTRLEKPLLLEGPAGVGKTELAKMLAVATGRRFLRLQCYEGQDETKALYEWDYGKQLLYTQILREKIGQVVEDAPDIPTAVDRIGAQDSVFFSERFLAPRPLLQAIRSPEPVVLLIDEVDRADEALEAVLLETLGEFQISVPEVGTFAAENAPYVILTSNNTRDLAAALKRRCLHLFLDYPTAERELEIVQSKNTGLPEAAARELVEVVRGLRELELRKAPSISETIDWARTLAVLGVDELNSRILADTVSVVVKYDKDVTKALGALPNLVDPNAVVDDAHGHGHGHGHGHGHDDDHAHESHPAPRNGRSSGPAPAVDDDEDNGPDGRAVRASKDQEGRHVGHYAAGSEAKEAARRGEGPEAKPRSVSSSQGNRSFGLGRKRAL
;
A
#
# COMPACT_ATOMS: atom_id res chain seq x y z
N MET A 1 16.97 -72.68 22.70
CA MET A 1 16.82 -72.34 21.27
C MET A 1 15.76 -71.27 21.18
N THR A 2 16.19 -70.02 21.02
CA THR A 2 15.34 -68.83 21.00
C THR A 2 14.95 -68.49 19.57
N SER A 3 13.65 -68.55 19.23
CA SER A 3 13.17 -67.99 17.96
C SER A 3 13.16 -66.48 18.03
N THR A 4 13.96 -65.84 17.18
CA THR A 4 13.91 -64.40 16.96
C THR A 4 12.66 -64.06 16.15
N SER A 5 11.79 -63.21 16.70
CA SER A 5 10.72 -62.58 15.93
C SER A 5 11.29 -61.37 15.20
N GLU A 6 11.34 -61.39 13.87
CA GLU A 6 11.59 -60.17 13.09
C GLU A 6 10.43 -59.20 13.30
N GLN A 7 10.76 -57.92 13.56
CA GLN A 7 9.79 -56.84 13.49
C GLN A 7 9.75 -56.32 12.04
N PRO A 8 8.57 -56.01 11.48
CA PRO A 8 8.49 -55.36 10.18
C PRO A 8 9.09 -53.95 10.31
N THR A 9 10.11 -53.67 9.51
CA THR A 9 10.66 -52.32 9.35
C THR A 9 9.57 -51.41 8.80
N GLY A 10 9.05 -50.51 9.64
CA GLY A 10 8.15 -49.47 9.18
C GLY A 10 8.85 -48.61 8.13
N THR A 11 8.37 -48.69 6.89
CA THR A 11 8.76 -47.75 5.84
C THR A 11 8.47 -46.33 6.34
N ALA A 12 9.50 -45.48 6.38
CA ALA A 12 9.29 -44.06 6.61
C ALA A 12 8.27 -43.56 5.57
N ALA A 13 7.20 -42.91 6.04
CA ALA A 13 6.17 -42.39 5.16
C ALA A 13 6.82 -41.39 4.19
N ASP A 14 6.51 -41.52 2.89
CA ASP A 14 6.96 -40.57 1.87
C ASP A 14 6.59 -39.15 2.32
N ALA A 15 7.60 -38.32 2.53
CA ALA A 15 7.38 -36.90 2.76
C ALA A 15 6.80 -36.31 1.46
N PRO A 16 5.75 -35.47 1.52
CA PRO A 16 5.06 -34.97 0.33
C PRO A 16 6.07 -34.36 -0.65
N SER A 17 6.03 -34.83 -1.90
CA SER A 17 6.98 -34.50 -2.96
C SER A 17 6.74 -33.07 -3.47
N GLY A 18 7.28 -32.10 -2.73
CA GLY A 18 7.32 -30.70 -3.16
C GLY A 18 8.28 -30.48 -4.34
N PRO A 19 8.19 -29.33 -5.04
CA PRO A 19 9.04 -28.98 -6.18
C PRO A 19 10.51 -28.69 -5.83
N PHE A 20 10.88 -28.77 -4.55
CA PHE A 20 12.23 -28.55 -4.03
C PHE A 20 12.64 -29.73 -3.16
N GLU A 21 13.82 -30.30 -3.37
CA GLU A 21 14.36 -31.42 -2.57
C GLU A 21 14.93 -30.90 -1.24
N SER A 22 15.60 -29.74 -1.27
CA SER A 22 16.23 -29.09 -0.12
C SER A 22 15.91 -27.59 0.03
N VAL A 23 16.35 -26.99 1.14
CA VAL A 23 16.30 -25.53 1.36
C VAL A 23 17.30 -24.79 0.45
N ASP A 24 18.42 -25.43 0.10
CA ASP A 24 19.46 -24.83 -0.73
C ASP A 24 18.99 -24.75 -2.20
N ASP A 25 18.19 -25.72 -2.66
CA ASP A 25 17.51 -25.68 -3.97
C ASP A 25 16.58 -24.47 -4.09
N VAL A 26 15.90 -24.09 -2.99
CA VAL A 26 15.02 -22.90 -2.97
C VAL A 26 15.84 -21.63 -3.15
N VAL A 27 17.03 -21.55 -2.54
CA VAL A 27 17.95 -20.42 -2.72
C VAL A 27 18.42 -20.36 -4.18
N GLU A 28 18.84 -21.49 -4.75
CA GLU A 28 19.30 -21.56 -6.15
C GLU A 28 18.19 -21.22 -7.14
N ALA A 29 17.01 -21.83 -7.01
CA ALA A 29 15.88 -21.63 -7.90
C ALA A 29 15.33 -20.19 -7.87
N LEU A 30 15.28 -19.56 -6.69
CA LEU A 30 14.90 -18.14 -6.59
C LEU A 30 16.01 -17.22 -7.12
N SER A 31 17.28 -17.52 -6.84
CA SER A 31 18.42 -16.76 -7.35
C SER A 31 18.49 -16.78 -8.88
N ALA A 32 18.19 -17.93 -9.51
CA ALA A 32 18.09 -18.07 -10.96
C ALA A 32 17.00 -17.19 -11.61
N GLN A 33 15.96 -16.82 -10.85
CA GLN A 33 14.95 -15.83 -11.28
C GLN A 33 15.31 -14.38 -10.87
N GLY A 34 16.50 -14.17 -10.29
CA GLY A 34 16.96 -12.87 -9.81
C GLY A 34 16.35 -12.46 -8.48
N TYR A 35 15.96 -13.40 -7.62
CA TYR A 35 15.48 -13.15 -6.26
C TYR A 35 16.44 -13.74 -5.22
N ILE A 36 17.09 -12.87 -4.46
CA ILE A 36 18.16 -13.25 -3.54
C ILE A 36 17.58 -13.50 -2.14
N ALA A 37 17.12 -14.73 -1.89
CA ALA A 37 16.50 -15.15 -0.62
C ALA A 37 17.53 -15.54 0.44
N ASP A 38 17.40 -15.06 1.69
CA ASP A 38 18.20 -15.55 2.82
C ASP A 38 17.79 -16.96 3.26
N ARG A 39 18.61 -17.64 4.08
CA ARG A 39 18.32 -19.03 4.50
C ARG A 39 17.02 -19.13 5.30
N ARG A 40 16.63 -18.08 6.04
CA ARG A 40 15.38 -18.06 6.81
C ARG A 40 14.17 -18.03 5.88
N LEU A 41 14.16 -17.14 4.90
CA LEU A 41 13.13 -17.05 3.87
C LEU A 41 13.05 -18.32 3.02
N ALA A 42 14.19 -18.83 2.55
CA ALA A 42 14.24 -20.08 1.78
C ALA A 42 13.70 -21.27 2.59
N THR A 43 14.01 -21.34 3.89
CA THR A 43 13.44 -22.36 4.79
C THR A 43 11.92 -22.21 4.91
N THR A 44 11.40 -20.98 5.06
CA THR A 44 9.95 -20.75 5.15
C THR A 44 9.23 -21.08 3.85
N VAL A 45 9.82 -20.77 2.68
CA VAL A 45 9.29 -21.13 1.36
C VAL A 45 9.31 -22.64 1.15
N PHE A 46 10.40 -23.33 1.51
CA PHE A 46 10.48 -24.79 1.50
C PHE A 46 9.35 -25.41 2.34
N LEU A 47 9.15 -24.92 3.57
CA LEU A 47 8.07 -25.37 4.46
C LEU A 47 6.66 -25.07 3.89
N LEU A 48 6.44 -23.92 3.24
CA LEU A 48 5.19 -23.65 2.51
C LEU A 48 4.92 -24.74 1.47
N THR A 49 5.93 -25.14 0.69
CA THR A 49 5.74 -26.14 -0.38
C THR A 49 5.55 -27.58 0.13
N ARG A 50 6.02 -27.88 1.35
CA ARG A 50 5.96 -29.22 1.96
C ARG A 50 4.81 -29.40 2.95
N LEU A 51 4.34 -28.32 3.57
CA LEU A 51 3.22 -28.33 4.53
C LEU A 51 1.91 -27.84 3.91
N GLU A 52 1.95 -27.33 2.68
CA GLU A 52 0.83 -26.69 1.97
C GLU A 52 0.18 -25.57 2.80
N LYS A 53 1.00 -24.86 3.60
CA LYS A 53 0.54 -23.76 4.46
C LYS A 53 0.80 -22.40 3.82
N PRO A 54 -0.18 -21.48 3.84
CA PRO A 54 0.01 -20.09 3.43
C PRO A 54 1.18 -19.42 4.16
N LEU A 55 1.85 -18.47 3.49
CA LEU A 55 2.95 -17.69 4.05
C LEU A 55 2.56 -16.21 4.17
N LEU A 56 2.50 -15.71 5.39
CA LEU A 56 2.34 -14.29 5.69
C LEU A 56 3.71 -13.60 5.83
N LEU A 57 3.97 -12.67 4.92
CA LEU A 57 5.14 -11.78 4.89
C LEU A 57 4.75 -10.40 5.44
N GLU A 58 5.19 -10.09 6.66
CA GLU A 58 5.13 -8.73 7.22
C GLU A 58 6.48 -8.02 7.01
N GLY A 59 6.48 -6.69 6.97
CA GLY A 59 7.72 -5.91 6.82
C GLY A 59 7.52 -4.54 6.17
N PRO A 60 8.58 -3.73 6.00
CA PRO A 60 8.50 -2.44 5.30
C PRO A 60 8.06 -2.58 3.82
N ALA A 61 7.66 -1.47 3.21
CA ALA A 61 7.34 -1.44 1.78
C ALA A 61 8.62 -1.55 0.92
N GLY A 62 8.55 -2.30 -0.19
CA GLY A 62 9.66 -2.40 -1.14
C GLY A 62 10.86 -3.26 -0.70
N VAL A 63 10.69 -4.15 0.30
CA VAL A 63 11.68 -5.19 0.67
C VAL A 63 11.53 -6.50 -0.12
N GLY A 64 10.76 -6.50 -1.22
CA GLY A 64 10.62 -7.66 -2.12
C GLY A 64 9.52 -8.69 -1.77
N LYS A 65 8.61 -8.40 -0.82
CA LYS A 65 7.51 -9.32 -0.41
C LYS A 65 6.65 -9.78 -1.59
N THR A 66 6.12 -8.83 -2.37
CA THR A 66 5.31 -9.05 -3.59
C THR A 66 6.10 -9.76 -4.69
N GLU A 67 7.42 -9.53 -4.76
CA GLU A 67 8.26 -10.11 -5.82
C GLU A 67 8.51 -11.60 -5.59
N LEU A 68 8.68 -12.03 -4.33
CA LEU A 68 8.83 -13.45 -3.97
C LEU A 68 7.74 -14.31 -4.61
N ALA A 69 6.47 -13.88 -4.56
CA ALA A 69 5.35 -14.66 -5.08
C ALA A 69 5.41 -14.84 -6.61
N LYS A 70 5.87 -13.82 -7.36
CA LYS A 70 6.09 -13.94 -8.80
C LYS A 70 7.23 -14.91 -9.08
N MET A 71 8.33 -14.78 -8.34
CA MET A 71 9.56 -15.55 -8.56
C MET A 71 9.35 -17.03 -8.19
N LEU A 72 8.59 -17.31 -7.12
CA LEU A 72 8.12 -18.65 -6.77
C LEU A 72 7.23 -19.24 -7.87
N ALA A 73 6.32 -18.46 -8.46
CA ALA A 73 5.47 -18.94 -9.55
C ALA A 73 6.29 -19.36 -10.77
N VAL A 74 7.25 -18.53 -11.20
CA VAL A 74 8.15 -18.85 -12.31
C VAL A 74 9.05 -20.05 -11.97
N ALA A 75 9.68 -20.07 -10.79
CA ALA A 75 10.56 -21.16 -10.36
C ALA A 75 9.85 -22.52 -10.22
N THR A 76 8.56 -22.54 -9.92
CA THR A 76 7.75 -23.77 -9.78
C THR A 76 6.87 -24.08 -11.00
N GLY A 77 6.96 -23.29 -12.08
CA GLY A 77 6.12 -23.44 -13.27
C GLY A 77 4.62 -23.25 -13.03
N ARG A 78 4.24 -22.59 -11.92
CA ARG A 78 2.85 -22.42 -11.48
C ARG A 78 2.23 -21.16 -12.07
N ARG A 79 0.90 -21.20 -12.29
CA ARG A 79 0.14 -20.02 -12.73
C ARG A 79 0.10 -18.98 -11.61
N PHE A 80 0.50 -17.75 -11.90
CA PHE A 80 0.45 -16.63 -10.95
C PHE A 80 -0.92 -15.94 -10.96
N LEU A 81 -1.52 -15.76 -9.79
CA LEU A 81 -2.71 -14.93 -9.57
C LEU A 81 -2.45 -13.92 -8.44
N ARG A 82 -3.02 -12.72 -8.55
CA ARG A 82 -2.91 -11.65 -7.54
C ARG A 82 -4.29 -11.12 -7.17
N LEU A 83 -4.62 -11.17 -5.88
CA LEU A 83 -5.61 -10.32 -5.24
C LEU A 83 -4.88 -9.13 -4.65
N GLN A 84 -5.27 -7.91 -5.03
CA GLN A 84 -4.85 -6.69 -4.35
C GLN A 84 -5.92 -6.35 -3.31
N CYS A 85 -5.52 -6.16 -2.05
CA CYS A 85 -6.38 -5.68 -0.99
C CYS A 85 -6.34 -4.15 -0.86
N TYR A 86 -7.49 -3.57 -0.52
CA TYR A 86 -7.68 -2.14 -0.31
C TYR A 86 -8.98 -1.89 0.50
N GLU A 87 -9.08 -0.75 1.16
CA GLU A 87 -10.22 -0.37 2.02
C GLU A 87 -11.51 -0.20 1.20
N GLY A 88 -12.63 -0.76 1.68
CA GLY A 88 -13.89 -0.79 0.94
C GLY A 88 -13.93 -1.82 -0.20
N GLN A 89 -13.09 -2.86 -0.13
CA GLN A 89 -13.14 -3.99 -1.07
C GLN A 89 -14.25 -4.97 -0.68
N ASP A 90 -15.34 -4.94 -1.43
CA ASP A 90 -16.44 -5.90 -1.33
C ASP A 90 -16.02 -7.34 -1.69
N GLU A 91 -16.65 -8.32 -1.04
CA GLU A 91 -16.39 -9.76 -1.22
C GLU A 91 -16.54 -10.20 -2.68
N THR A 92 -17.51 -9.62 -3.40
CA THR A 92 -17.75 -9.88 -4.83
C THR A 92 -16.54 -9.57 -5.72
N LYS A 93 -15.68 -8.63 -5.31
CA LYS A 93 -14.47 -8.28 -6.07
C LYS A 93 -13.30 -9.23 -5.82
N ALA A 94 -13.33 -9.97 -4.71
CA ALA A 94 -12.31 -10.95 -4.33
C ALA A 94 -12.69 -12.38 -4.76
N LEU A 95 -13.96 -12.74 -4.59
CA LEU A 95 -14.51 -14.08 -4.83
C LEU A 95 -15.10 -14.26 -6.24
N TYR A 96 -16.22 -13.61 -6.55
CA TYR A 96 -16.95 -13.77 -7.81
C TYR A 96 -17.91 -12.60 -8.05
N GLU A 97 -18.23 -12.35 -9.32
CA GLU A 97 -19.32 -11.47 -9.72
C GLU A 97 -20.34 -12.22 -10.58
N TRP A 98 -21.62 -11.90 -10.42
CA TRP A 98 -22.68 -12.44 -11.28
C TRP A 98 -22.75 -11.62 -12.58
N ASP A 99 -22.54 -12.29 -13.72
CA ASP A 99 -22.71 -11.70 -15.06
C ASP A 99 -24.21 -11.64 -15.42
N TYR A 100 -24.89 -10.65 -14.82
CA TYR A 100 -26.30 -10.35 -15.08
C TYR A 100 -26.60 -10.06 -16.56
N GLY A 101 -25.62 -9.52 -17.32
CA GLY A 101 -25.77 -9.25 -18.74
C GLY A 101 -25.90 -10.55 -19.54
N LYS A 102 -25.02 -11.51 -19.27
CA LYS A 102 -25.09 -12.88 -19.81
C LYS A 102 -26.33 -13.62 -19.33
N GLN A 103 -26.71 -13.49 -18.07
CA GLN A 103 -27.93 -14.10 -17.52
C GLN A 103 -29.20 -13.59 -18.22
N LEU A 104 -29.29 -12.27 -18.45
CA LEU A 104 -30.40 -11.65 -19.17
C LEU A 104 -30.44 -12.06 -20.64
N LEU A 105 -29.29 -12.08 -21.34
CA LEU A 105 -29.19 -12.56 -22.72
C LEU A 105 -29.62 -14.03 -22.83
N TYR A 106 -29.17 -14.88 -21.91
CA TYR A 106 -29.55 -16.30 -21.87
C TYR A 106 -31.06 -16.47 -21.63
N THR A 107 -31.64 -15.65 -20.74
CA THR A 107 -33.09 -15.61 -20.49
C THR A 107 -33.87 -15.16 -21.74
N GLN A 108 -33.36 -14.20 -22.51
CA GLN A 108 -33.97 -13.77 -23.77
C GLN A 108 -33.92 -14.87 -24.85
N ILE A 109 -32.78 -15.53 -25.01
CA ILE A 109 -32.60 -16.65 -25.95
C ILE A 109 -33.51 -17.83 -25.57
N LEU A 110 -33.64 -18.13 -24.28
CA LEU A 110 -34.51 -19.20 -23.78
C LEU A 110 -35.98 -18.82 -23.70
N ARG A 111 -36.39 -17.58 -24.02
CA ARG A 111 -37.78 -17.12 -23.82
C ARG A 111 -38.83 -18.00 -24.50
N GLU A 112 -38.58 -18.45 -25.73
CA GLU A 112 -39.49 -19.37 -26.43
C GLU A 112 -39.52 -20.76 -25.78
N LYS A 113 -38.37 -21.28 -25.36
CA LYS A 113 -38.24 -22.55 -24.63
C LYS A 113 -38.95 -22.51 -23.27
N ILE A 114 -38.82 -21.41 -22.53
CA ILE A 114 -39.51 -21.18 -21.26
C ILE A 114 -41.01 -21.14 -21.49
N GLY A 115 -41.46 -20.44 -22.56
CA GLY A 115 -42.87 -20.40 -22.98
C GLY A 115 -43.46 -21.81 -23.16
N GLN A 116 -42.74 -22.69 -23.88
CA GLN A 116 -43.15 -24.10 -24.07
C GLN A 116 -43.22 -24.91 -22.76
N VAL A 117 -42.33 -24.64 -21.79
CA VAL A 117 -42.32 -25.35 -20.49
C VAL A 117 -43.51 -24.98 -19.60
N VAL A 118 -44.01 -23.75 -19.72
CA VAL A 118 -45.13 -23.23 -18.92
C VAL A 118 -46.46 -23.13 -19.68
N GLU A 119 -46.52 -23.58 -20.93
CA GLU A 119 -47.72 -23.48 -21.80
C GLU A 119 -48.95 -24.13 -21.15
N ASP A 120 -48.78 -25.32 -20.57
CA ASP A 120 -49.83 -26.07 -19.85
C ASP A 120 -49.87 -25.76 -18.33
N ALA A 121 -49.40 -24.60 -17.87
CA ALA A 121 -49.48 -24.22 -16.46
C ALA A 121 -50.85 -23.58 -16.16
N PRO A 122 -51.64 -24.11 -15.18
CA PRO A 122 -52.97 -23.60 -14.88
C PRO A 122 -52.97 -22.22 -14.19
N ASP A 123 -51.86 -21.86 -13.54
CA ASP A 123 -51.68 -20.59 -12.84
C ASP A 123 -50.19 -20.17 -12.77
N ILE A 124 -49.96 -18.92 -12.37
CA ILE A 124 -48.62 -18.33 -12.26
C ILE A 124 -47.74 -19.07 -11.24
N PRO A 125 -48.20 -19.46 -10.03
CA PRO A 125 -47.40 -20.26 -9.11
C PRO A 125 -46.89 -21.57 -9.73
N THR A 126 -47.76 -22.33 -10.41
CA THR A 126 -47.36 -23.57 -11.07
C THR A 126 -46.35 -23.33 -12.20
N ALA A 127 -46.48 -22.21 -12.92
CA ALA A 127 -45.49 -21.81 -13.93
C ALA A 127 -44.12 -21.47 -13.30
N VAL A 128 -44.12 -20.74 -12.18
CA VAL A 128 -42.91 -20.39 -11.42
C VAL A 128 -42.24 -21.64 -10.86
N ASP A 129 -42.98 -22.57 -10.26
CA ASP A 129 -42.43 -23.82 -9.72
C ASP A 129 -41.82 -24.70 -10.82
N ARG A 130 -42.40 -24.75 -12.02
CA ARG A 130 -41.82 -25.44 -13.19
C ARG A 130 -40.52 -24.79 -13.69
N ILE A 131 -40.41 -23.46 -13.59
CA ILE A 131 -39.18 -22.72 -13.91
C ILE A 131 -38.14 -22.91 -12.79
N GLY A 132 -38.54 -22.93 -11.52
CA GLY A 132 -37.67 -23.19 -10.36
C GLY A 132 -37.14 -24.63 -10.34
N ALA A 133 -37.89 -25.61 -10.84
CA ALA A 133 -37.37 -26.94 -11.13
C ALA A 133 -36.24 -26.95 -12.19
N GLN A 134 -36.01 -25.83 -12.88
CA GLN A 134 -34.89 -25.54 -13.79
C GLN A 134 -33.93 -24.49 -13.19
N ASP A 135 -33.88 -24.24 -11.87
CA ASP A 135 -33.07 -23.19 -11.24
C ASP A 135 -31.58 -23.25 -11.64
N SER A 136 -31.05 -24.47 -11.85
CA SER A 136 -29.71 -24.74 -12.39
C SER A 136 -29.45 -24.17 -13.81
N VAL A 137 -30.46 -23.61 -14.48
CA VAL A 137 -30.35 -22.91 -15.77
C VAL A 137 -30.15 -21.40 -15.58
N PHE A 138 -30.54 -20.83 -14.43
CA PHE A 138 -30.47 -19.39 -14.13
C PHE A 138 -29.42 -19.06 -13.06
N PHE A 139 -29.29 -19.86 -12.01
CA PHE A 139 -28.24 -19.77 -11.00
C PHE A 139 -27.26 -20.92 -11.20
N SER A 140 -26.31 -20.70 -12.11
CA SER A 140 -25.27 -21.67 -12.42
C SER A 140 -23.93 -20.99 -12.57
N GLU A 141 -22.87 -21.77 -12.39
CA GLU A 141 -21.48 -21.38 -12.64
C GLU A 141 -21.26 -20.70 -14.00
N ARG A 142 -22.14 -20.93 -14.98
CA ARG A 142 -22.06 -20.31 -16.31
C ARG A 142 -22.21 -18.79 -16.28
N PHE A 143 -22.84 -18.22 -15.26
CA PHE A 143 -22.95 -16.76 -15.05
C PHE A 143 -22.05 -16.25 -13.94
N LEU A 144 -21.28 -17.14 -13.30
CA LEU A 144 -20.35 -16.78 -12.25
C LEU A 144 -19.01 -16.37 -12.91
N ALA A 145 -18.65 -15.09 -12.82
CA ALA A 145 -17.35 -14.58 -13.25
C ALA A 145 -16.36 -14.72 -12.07
N PRO A 146 -15.44 -15.70 -12.07
CA PRO A 146 -14.56 -15.93 -10.93
C PRO A 146 -13.53 -14.81 -10.82
N ARG A 147 -13.31 -14.32 -9.59
CA ARG A 147 -12.26 -13.35 -9.21
C ARG A 147 -11.04 -14.11 -8.64
N PRO A 148 -9.91 -13.45 -8.31
CA PRO A 148 -8.64 -14.14 -8.06
C PRO A 148 -8.68 -15.29 -7.03
N LEU A 149 -9.50 -15.19 -5.97
CA LEU A 149 -9.65 -16.27 -5.00
C LEU A 149 -10.34 -17.50 -5.63
N LEU A 150 -11.52 -17.32 -6.23
CA LEU A 150 -12.24 -18.43 -6.86
C LEU A 150 -11.50 -18.98 -8.08
N GLN A 151 -10.77 -18.15 -8.83
CA GLN A 151 -9.88 -18.61 -9.90
C GLN A 151 -8.73 -19.47 -9.38
N ALA A 152 -8.18 -19.18 -8.20
CA ALA A 152 -7.10 -19.98 -7.61
C ALA A 152 -7.62 -21.35 -7.14
N ILE A 153 -8.75 -21.37 -6.41
CA ILE A 153 -9.37 -22.61 -5.93
C ILE A 153 -9.83 -23.50 -7.09
N ARG A 154 -10.48 -22.92 -8.11
CA ARG A 154 -10.99 -23.69 -9.26
C ARG A 154 -9.96 -23.96 -10.36
N SER A 155 -8.67 -23.73 -10.13
CA SER A 155 -7.66 -23.89 -11.18
C SER A 155 -7.31 -25.37 -11.39
N PRO A 156 -7.48 -25.91 -12.62
CA PRO A 156 -7.00 -27.26 -12.95
C PRO A 156 -5.47 -27.31 -13.06
N GLU A 157 -4.82 -26.15 -13.20
CA GLU A 157 -3.38 -25.97 -13.15
C GLU A 157 -2.94 -25.52 -11.74
N PRO A 158 -1.81 -26.00 -11.20
CA PRO A 158 -1.29 -25.53 -9.92
C PRO A 158 -0.97 -24.02 -9.90
N VAL A 159 -1.41 -23.33 -8.85
CA VAL A 159 -1.35 -21.86 -8.72
C VAL A 159 -0.38 -21.41 -7.63
N VAL A 160 0.21 -20.23 -7.82
CA VAL A 160 0.69 -19.34 -6.74
C VAL A 160 -0.25 -18.15 -6.64
N LEU A 161 -0.87 -17.97 -5.48
CA LEU A 161 -1.82 -16.89 -5.20
C LEU A 161 -1.15 -15.86 -4.28
N LEU A 162 -0.98 -14.64 -4.77
CA LEU A 162 -0.56 -13.49 -3.98
C LEU A 162 -1.80 -12.74 -3.46
N ILE A 163 -1.91 -12.57 -2.15
CA ILE A 163 -2.86 -11.66 -1.49
C ILE A 163 -2.03 -10.48 -0.98
N ASP A 164 -2.07 -9.36 -1.69
CA ASP A 164 -1.14 -8.24 -1.52
C ASP A 164 -1.76 -7.11 -0.69
N GLU A 165 -1.01 -6.58 0.28
CA GLU A 165 -1.46 -5.56 1.24
C GLU A 165 -2.71 -5.96 2.04
N VAL A 166 -2.74 -7.19 2.58
CA VAL A 166 -3.88 -7.72 3.34
C VAL A 166 -4.19 -6.91 4.60
N ASP A 167 -3.26 -6.09 5.09
CA ASP A 167 -3.49 -5.12 6.18
C ASP A 167 -4.44 -3.97 5.80
N ARG A 168 -4.78 -3.84 4.52
CA ARG A 168 -5.82 -2.92 4.01
C ARG A 168 -7.16 -3.60 3.75
N ALA A 169 -7.30 -4.89 4.03
CA ALA A 169 -8.58 -5.60 3.89
C ALA A 169 -9.54 -5.26 5.05
N ASP A 170 -10.83 -5.17 4.74
CA ASP A 170 -11.88 -5.05 5.75
C ASP A 170 -12.18 -6.40 6.42
N GLU A 171 -12.82 -6.38 7.59
CA GLU A 171 -13.09 -7.59 8.40
C GLU A 171 -13.89 -8.67 7.65
N ALA A 172 -14.80 -8.27 6.74
CA ALA A 172 -15.57 -9.18 5.90
C ALA A 172 -14.66 -9.98 4.95
N LEU A 173 -13.72 -9.31 4.28
CA LEU A 173 -12.74 -9.97 3.42
C LEU A 173 -11.77 -10.84 4.23
N GLU A 174 -11.33 -10.41 5.42
CA GLU A 174 -10.55 -11.27 6.31
C GLU A 174 -11.32 -12.55 6.69
N ALA A 175 -12.63 -12.47 6.97
CA ALA A 175 -13.45 -13.64 7.28
C ALA A 175 -13.52 -14.65 6.11
N VAL A 176 -13.69 -14.18 4.88
CA VAL A 176 -13.63 -15.00 3.65
C VAL A 176 -12.26 -15.68 3.48
N LEU A 177 -11.18 -14.98 3.81
CA LEU A 177 -9.84 -15.57 3.78
C LEU A 177 -9.66 -16.67 4.84
N LEU A 178 -10.41 -16.66 5.96
CA LEU A 178 -10.30 -17.71 6.98
C LEU A 178 -10.82 -19.08 6.49
N GLU A 179 -11.82 -19.12 5.61
CA GLU A 179 -12.26 -20.34 4.93
C GLU A 179 -11.21 -20.75 3.88
N THR A 180 -10.90 -19.81 2.98
CA THR A 180 -10.00 -20.01 1.83
C THR A 180 -8.61 -20.52 2.23
N LEU A 181 -8.06 -20.04 3.36
CA LEU A 181 -6.72 -20.40 3.85
C LEU A 181 -6.72 -21.55 4.85
N GLY A 182 -7.89 -21.96 5.34
CA GLY A 182 -8.03 -23.08 6.28
C GLY A 182 -8.20 -24.42 5.57
N GLU A 183 -9.13 -24.46 4.61
CA GLU A 183 -9.61 -25.68 3.96
C GLU A 183 -9.41 -25.67 2.43
N PHE A 184 -8.81 -24.62 1.86
CA PHE A 184 -8.70 -24.39 0.41
C PHE A 184 -10.04 -24.55 -0.33
N GLN A 185 -11.10 -23.97 0.25
CA GLN A 185 -12.42 -23.93 -0.34
C GLN A 185 -13.05 -22.53 -0.28
N ILE A 186 -14.07 -22.31 -1.09
CA ILE A 186 -14.92 -21.09 -1.09
C ILE A 186 -16.37 -21.52 -1.16
N SER A 187 -17.19 -21.08 -0.21
CA SER A 187 -18.64 -21.29 -0.24
C SER A 187 -19.38 -20.16 -0.97
N VAL A 188 -20.14 -20.50 -2.02
CA VAL A 188 -21.01 -19.57 -2.77
C VAL A 188 -22.48 -19.90 -2.44
N PRO A 189 -23.24 -19.01 -1.77
CA PRO A 189 -24.57 -19.34 -1.25
C PRO A 189 -25.56 -19.90 -2.27
N GLU A 190 -25.51 -19.46 -3.52
CA GLU A 190 -26.45 -19.84 -4.58
C GLU A 190 -25.99 -21.05 -5.42
N VAL A 191 -24.72 -21.47 -5.31
CA VAL A 191 -24.11 -22.48 -6.20
C VAL A 191 -23.48 -23.65 -5.43
N GLY A 192 -23.18 -23.46 -4.14
CA GLY A 192 -22.50 -24.44 -3.28
C GLY A 192 -21.03 -24.12 -3.05
N THR A 193 -20.31 -25.09 -2.46
CA THR A 193 -18.91 -24.94 -2.07
C THR A 193 -17.97 -25.50 -3.12
N PHE A 194 -16.98 -24.70 -3.52
CA PHE A 194 -15.88 -25.11 -4.39
C PHE A 194 -14.66 -25.44 -3.53
N ALA A 195 -14.19 -26.68 -3.56
CA ALA A 195 -12.91 -27.09 -2.98
C ALA A 195 -11.81 -27.11 -4.05
N ALA A 196 -10.55 -26.89 -3.65
CA ALA A 196 -9.44 -26.85 -4.59
C ALA A 196 -9.06 -28.25 -5.10
N GLU A 197 -8.95 -28.40 -6.42
CA GLU A 197 -8.36 -29.59 -7.05
C GLU A 197 -6.83 -29.62 -6.85
N ASN A 198 -6.20 -28.44 -6.92
CA ASN A 198 -4.77 -28.25 -6.68
C ASN A 198 -4.59 -27.20 -5.57
N ALA A 199 -3.99 -27.57 -4.45
CA ALA A 199 -3.72 -26.63 -3.37
C ALA A 199 -2.83 -25.45 -3.87
N PRO A 200 -3.33 -24.20 -3.80
CA PRO A 200 -2.57 -23.04 -4.23
C PRO A 200 -1.47 -22.72 -3.21
N TYR A 201 -0.30 -22.33 -3.70
CA TYR A 201 0.74 -21.76 -2.86
C TYR A 201 0.38 -20.31 -2.57
N VAL A 202 -0.16 -20.04 -1.38
CA VAL A 202 -0.65 -18.72 -1.00
C VAL A 202 0.41 -17.92 -0.27
N ILE A 203 0.72 -16.72 -0.78
CA ILE A 203 1.57 -15.73 -0.12
C ILE A 203 0.70 -14.50 0.20
N LEU A 204 0.67 -14.11 1.47
CA LEU A 204 0.06 -12.88 1.93
C LEU A 204 1.15 -11.85 2.20
N THR A 205 0.95 -10.60 1.82
CA THR A 205 1.87 -9.50 2.18
C THR A 205 1.16 -8.47 3.02
N SER A 206 1.88 -7.91 4.00
CA SER A 206 1.41 -6.82 4.84
C SER A 206 2.52 -5.79 5.02
N ASN A 207 2.15 -4.52 5.01
CA ASN A 207 3.04 -3.41 5.37
C ASN A 207 3.00 -3.09 6.88
N ASN A 208 2.25 -3.92 7.65
CA ASN A 208 1.99 -3.77 9.08
C ASN A 208 1.41 -2.39 9.46
N THR A 209 0.59 -1.81 8.58
CA THR A 209 -0.13 -0.55 8.86
C THR A 209 -1.34 -0.74 9.78
N ARG A 210 -1.82 -1.98 9.89
CA ARG A 210 -2.88 -2.43 10.79
C ARG A 210 -2.57 -3.84 11.29
N ASP A 211 -2.91 -4.14 12.53
CA ASP A 211 -2.86 -5.51 13.06
C ASP A 211 -3.92 -6.40 12.37
N LEU A 212 -3.45 -7.48 11.75
CA LEU A 212 -4.29 -8.53 11.16
C LEU A 212 -4.93 -9.42 12.25
N ALA A 213 -6.12 -9.96 12.00
CA ALA A 213 -6.77 -10.84 12.96
C ALA A 213 -5.89 -12.04 13.34
N ALA A 214 -5.84 -12.37 14.63
CA ALA A 214 -5.05 -13.50 15.13
C ALA A 214 -5.47 -14.85 14.48
N ALA A 215 -6.73 -14.96 14.02
CA ALA A 215 -7.24 -16.12 13.30
C ALA A 215 -6.63 -16.29 11.89
N LEU A 216 -6.20 -15.19 11.26
CA LEU A 216 -5.48 -15.19 9.98
C LEU A 216 -4.01 -15.58 10.21
N LYS A 217 -3.33 -14.91 11.15
CA LYS A 217 -1.93 -15.20 11.50
C LYS A 217 -1.71 -16.67 11.90
N ARG A 218 -2.65 -17.28 12.65
CA ARG A 218 -2.59 -18.70 13.07
C ARG A 218 -2.73 -19.74 11.95
N ARG A 219 -3.29 -19.36 10.79
CA ARG A 219 -3.40 -20.26 9.62
C ARG A 219 -2.15 -20.22 8.72
N CYS A 220 -1.26 -19.25 8.92
CA CYS A 220 -0.10 -19.02 8.08
C CYS A 220 1.20 -19.45 8.77
N LEU A 221 2.20 -19.82 7.97
CA LEU A 221 3.60 -19.60 8.34
C LEU A 221 3.83 -18.09 8.37
N HIS A 222 4.52 -17.58 9.38
CA HIS A 222 4.76 -16.15 9.56
C HIS A 222 6.25 -15.83 9.46
N LEU A 223 6.57 -14.81 8.67
CA LEU A 223 7.93 -14.31 8.52
C LEU A 223 7.92 -12.78 8.38
N PHE A 224 8.81 -12.12 9.12
CA PHE A 224 9.07 -10.69 8.96
C PHE A 224 10.29 -10.51 8.05
N LEU A 225 10.11 -9.77 6.95
CA LEU A 225 11.18 -9.33 6.05
C LEU A 225 11.53 -7.90 6.41
N ASP A 226 12.75 -7.69 6.88
CA ASP A 226 13.32 -6.36 7.10
C ASP A 226 14.27 -6.00 5.94
N TYR A 227 14.90 -4.81 6.02
CA TYR A 227 15.98 -4.46 5.13
C TYR A 227 17.18 -5.41 5.26
N PRO A 228 17.81 -5.84 4.15
CA PRO A 228 18.94 -6.77 4.16
C PRO A 228 20.22 -6.16 4.77
N THR A 229 21.23 -7.02 4.97
CA THR A 229 22.62 -6.58 5.24
C THR A 229 23.20 -5.84 4.03
N ALA A 230 24.26 -5.05 4.23
CA ALA A 230 24.90 -4.31 3.13
C ALA A 230 25.37 -5.24 1.99
N GLU A 231 26.06 -6.33 2.35
CA GLU A 231 26.49 -7.39 1.43
C GLU A 231 25.31 -7.92 0.59
N ARG A 232 24.19 -8.20 1.25
CA ARG A 232 23.00 -8.77 0.63
C ARG A 232 22.21 -7.77 -0.21
N GLU A 233 22.21 -6.49 0.15
CA GLU A 233 21.65 -5.43 -0.69
C GLU A 233 22.51 -5.17 -1.93
N LEU A 234 23.83 -5.22 -1.78
CA LEU A 234 24.77 -5.12 -2.90
C LEU A 234 24.57 -6.26 -3.90
N GLU A 235 24.48 -7.51 -3.43
CA GLU A 235 24.11 -8.66 -4.27
C GLU A 235 22.80 -8.43 -5.02
N ILE A 236 21.77 -7.88 -4.36
CA ILE A 236 20.49 -7.56 -4.99
C ILE A 236 20.68 -6.49 -6.07
N VAL A 237 21.38 -5.38 -5.79
CA VAL A 237 21.63 -4.30 -6.77
C VAL A 237 22.41 -4.83 -7.98
N GLN A 238 23.46 -5.63 -7.75
CA GLN A 238 24.24 -6.29 -8.80
C GLN A 238 23.37 -7.22 -9.65
N SER A 239 22.51 -8.05 -9.03
CA SER A 239 21.62 -8.99 -9.74
C SER A 239 20.64 -8.31 -10.71
N LYS A 240 20.39 -7.00 -10.55
CA LYS A 240 19.48 -6.23 -11.41
C LYS A 240 20.17 -5.55 -12.60
N ASN A 241 21.47 -5.79 -12.81
CA ASN A 241 22.25 -5.26 -13.94
C ASN A 241 22.02 -3.76 -14.18
N THR A 242 22.16 -2.96 -13.12
CA THR A 242 21.84 -1.52 -13.13
C THR A 242 22.76 -0.69 -14.02
N GLY A 243 23.93 -1.21 -14.38
CA GLY A 243 24.97 -0.53 -15.14
C GLY A 243 25.96 0.28 -14.29
N LEU A 244 25.74 0.40 -12.98
CA LEU A 244 26.62 1.11 -12.07
C LEU A 244 27.86 0.26 -11.74
N PRO A 245 29.09 0.82 -11.72
CA PRO A 245 30.28 0.09 -11.31
C PRO A 245 30.19 -0.47 -9.89
N GLU A 246 30.80 -1.62 -9.64
CA GLU A 246 30.70 -2.32 -8.35
C GLU A 246 31.15 -1.46 -7.14
N ALA A 247 32.20 -0.64 -7.32
CA ALA A 247 32.70 0.25 -6.28
C ALA A 247 31.64 1.28 -5.86
N ALA A 248 31.08 2.01 -6.84
CA ALA A 248 30.01 2.97 -6.63
C ALA A 248 28.71 2.31 -6.13
N ALA A 249 28.39 1.09 -6.57
CA ALA A 249 27.23 0.34 -6.06
C ALA A 249 27.37 -0.04 -4.58
N ARG A 250 28.58 -0.41 -4.14
CA ARG A 250 28.89 -0.69 -2.72
C ARG A 250 28.75 0.57 -1.87
N GLU A 251 29.34 1.67 -2.31
CA GLU A 251 29.26 2.97 -1.64
C GLU A 251 27.81 3.47 -1.55
N LEU A 252 27.03 3.35 -2.63
CA LEU A 252 25.61 3.71 -2.67
C LEU A 252 24.79 2.93 -1.63
N VAL A 253 25.07 1.64 -1.44
CA VAL A 253 24.40 0.82 -0.42
C VAL A 253 24.70 1.34 0.99
N GLU A 254 25.93 1.71 1.31
CA GLU A 254 26.26 2.30 2.62
C GLU A 254 25.59 3.67 2.81
N VAL A 255 25.59 4.54 1.80
CA VAL A 255 24.86 5.82 1.84
C VAL A 255 23.37 5.59 2.10
N VAL A 256 22.74 4.66 1.37
CA VAL A 256 21.31 4.34 1.55
C VAL A 256 21.03 3.76 2.93
N ARG A 257 21.92 2.94 3.49
CA ARG A 257 21.80 2.43 4.87
C ARG A 257 21.85 3.58 5.88
N GLY A 258 22.81 4.50 5.74
CA GLY A 258 22.87 5.72 6.56
C GLY A 258 21.61 6.59 6.43
N LEU A 259 21.03 6.70 5.23
CA LEU A 259 19.75 7.39 5.03
C LEU A 259 18.55 6.69 5.71
N ARG A 260 18.59 5.36 5.94
CA ARG A 260 17.58 4.62 6.70
C ARG A 260 17.71 4.78 8.22
N GLU A 261 18.91 5.13 8.71
CA GLU A 261 19.14 5.44 10.12
C GLU A 261 18.65 6.84 10.51
N LEU A 262 18.41 7.72 9.53
CA LEU A 262 17.75 9.01 9.75
C LEU A 262 16.26 8.82 10.08
N GLU A 263 15.72 9.68 10.96
CA GLU A 263 14.29 9.77 11.25
C GLU A 263 13.48 10.38 10.08
N LEU A 264 13.45 9.71 8.93
CA LEU A 264 12.66 10.09 7.77
C LEU A 264 11.21 9.61 7.94
N ARG A 265 10.24 10.33 7.36
CA ARG A 265 8.84 9.87 7.31
C ARG A 265 8.70 8.56 6.53
N LYS A 266 9.51 8.37 5.49
CA LYS A 266 9.64 7.10 4.77
C LYS A 266 11.12 6.86 4.43
N ALA A 267 11.70 5.84 5.04
CA ALA A 267 13.04 5.38 4.72
C ALA A 267 13.12 4.81 3.29
N PRO A 268 14.25 4.94 2.57
CA PRO A 268 14.44 4.38 1.24
C PRO A 268 14.22 2.86 1.18
N SER A 269 13.42 2.38 0.22
CA SER A 269 13.25 0.94 -0.05
C SER A 269 14.34 0.36 -0.96
N ILE A 270 14.43 -0.97 -1.05
CA ILE A 270 15.41 -1.65 -1.92
C ILE A 270 15.13 -1.33 -3.40
N SER A 271 13.86 -1.23 -3.79
CA SER A 271 13.46 -0.78 -5.13
C SER A 271 13.98 0.63 -5.44
N GLU A 272 13.89 1.53 -4.45
CA GLU A 272 14.43 2.89 -4.57
C GLU A 272 15.97 2.88 -4.66
N THR A 273 16.68 2.01 -3.92
CA THR A 273 18.13 1.77 -4.11
C THR A 273 18.48 1.37 -5.55
N ILE A 274 17.74 0.40 -6.11
CA ILE A 274 17.96 -0.11 -7.47
C ILE A 274 17.72 1.00 -8.52
N ASP A 275 16.67 1.80 -8.35
CA ASP A 275 16.35 2.90 -9.27
C ASP A 275 17.33 4.07 -9.12
N TRP A 276 17.91 4.30 -7.94
CA TRP A 276 19.01 5.26 -7.76
C TRP A 276 20.28 4.78 -8.46
N ALA A 277 20.64 3.50 -8.31
CA ALA A 277 21.79 2.90 -8.99
C ALA A 277 21.65 3.00 -10.52
N ARG A 278 20.46 2.74 -11.07
CA ARG A 278 20.16 2.95 -12.50
C ARG A 278 20.28 4.42 -12.90
N THR A 279 19.79 5.35 -12.06
CA THR A 279 19.88 6.79 -12.35
C THR A 279 21.34 7.25 -12.44
N LEU A 280 22.19 6.81 -11.49
CA LEU A 280 23.62 7.12 -11.48
C LEU A 280 24.35 6.50 -12.69
N ALA A 281 24.00 5.27 -13.07
CA ALA A 281 24.52 4.64 -14.28
C ALA A 281 24.12 5.40 -15.57
N VAL A 282 22.87 5.86 -15.67
CA VAL A 282 22.37 6.68 -16.80
C VAL A 282 23.07 8.04 -16.87
N LEU A 283 23.47 8.60 -15.73
CA LEU A 283 24.27 9.83 -15.65
C LEU A 283 25.78 9.62 -15.92
N GLY A 284 26.23 8.39 -16.14
CA GLY A 284 27.64 8.07 -16.39
C GLY A 284 28.54 8.28 -15.18
N VAL A 285 28.04 7.96 -13.98
CA VAL A 285 28.76 8.17 -12.71
C VAL A 285 29.62 6.96 -12.38
N ASP A 286 30.94 7.12 -12.45
CA ASP A 286 31.91 6.08 -12.08
C ASP A 286 32.27 6.08 -10.57
N GLU A 287 32.30 7.27 -9.95
CA GLU A 287 32.60 7.50 -8.53
C GLU A 287 31.53 8.42 -7.92
N LEU A 288 31.07 8.14 -6.69
CA LEU A 288 30.07 8.98 -6.04
C LEU A 288 30.70 10.25 -5.46
N ASN A 289 29.89 11.29 -5.36
CA ASN A 289 30.23 12.49 -4.58
C ASN A 289 28.96 13.15 -4.05
N SER A 290 29.11 13.92 -2.98
CA SER A 290 28.00 14.56 -2.27
C SER A 290 27.11 15.42 -3.17
N ARG A 291 27.68 16.07 -4.20
CA ARG A 291 26.92 16.91 -5.15
C ARG A 291 26.01 16.08 -6.04
N ILE A 292 26.53 15.04 -6.70
CA ILE A 292 25.73 14.17 -7.58
C ILE A 292 24.64 13.45 -6.78
N LEU A 293 24.94 13.02 -5.55
CA LEU A 293 23.95 12.41 -4.67
C LEU A 293 22.90 13.43 -4.22
N ALA A 294 23.28 14.68 -3.89
CA ALA A 294 22.33 15.73 -3.57
C ALA A 294 21.40 16.08 -4.75
N ASP A 295 21.95 16.19 -5.96
CA ASP A 295 21.19 16.47 -7.19
C ASP A 295 20.20 15.32 -7.53
N THR A 296 20.44 14.10 -7.03
CA THR A 296 19.64 12.90 -7.33
C THR A 296 18.89 12.27 -6.14
N VAL A 297 19.01 12.82 -4.92
CA VAL A 297 18.42 12.24 -3.69
C VAL A 297 16.90 12.08 -3.76
N SER A 298 16.23 12.90 -4.57
CA SER A 298 14.78 12.84 -4.83
C SER A 298 14.32 11.52 -5.50
N VAL A 299 15.26 10.72 -6.04
CA VAL A 299 14.99 9.36 -6.52
C VAL A 299 14.61 8.43 -5.37
N VAL A 300 15.16 8.62 -4.16
CA VAL A 300 14.89 7.73 -3.01
C VAL A 300 14.17 8.40 -1.85
N VAL A 301 14.27 9.72 -1.70
CA VAL A 301 13.57 10.50 -0.66
C VAL A 301 12.46 11.35 -1.29
N LYS A 302 11.22 11.17 -0.83
CA LYS A 302 10.01 11.70 -1.51
C LYS A 302 9.29 12.85 -0.80
N TYR A 303 9.69 13.22 0.41
CA TYR A 303 9.06 14.29 1.19
C TYR A 303 10.05 15.44 1.40
N ASP A 304 9.66 16.69 1.14
CA ASP A 304 10.56 17.85 1.18
C ASP A 304 11.35 17.96 2.50
N LYS A 305 10.67 17.72 3.64
CA LYS A 305 11.32 17.72 4.97
C LYS A 305 12.37 16.61 5.12
N ASP A 306 12.12 15.45 4.54
CA ASP A 306 13.06 14.33 4.55
C ASP A 306 14.22 14.61 3.58
N VAL A 307 13.95 15.28 2.44
CA VAL A 307 14.99 15.73 1.50
C VAL A 307 15.93 16.72 2.18
N THR A 308 15.42 17.72 2.91
CA THR A 308 16.28 18.63 3.70
C THR A 308 17.14 17.89 4.72
N LYS A 309 16.58 16.91 5.44
CA LYS A 309 17.35 16.06 6.38
C LYS A 309 18.44 15.26 5.66
N ALA A 310 18.09 14.60 4.55
CA ALA A 310 19.02 13.79 3.77
C ALA A 310 20.16 14.63 3.18
N LEU A 311 19.85 15.80 2.59
CA LEU A 311 20.85 16.74 2.06
C LEU A 311 21.85 17.20 3.12
N GLY A 312 21.41 17.43 4.36
CA GLY A 312 22.30 17.77 5.48
C GLY A 312 23.18 16.61 5.96
N ALA A 313 22.75 15.36 5.76
CA ALA A 313 23.50 14.16 6.16
C ALA A 313 24.46 13.65 5.08
N LEU A 314 24.12 13.83 3.79
CA LEU A 314 24.87 13.27 2.65
C LEU A 314 26.38 13.54 2.65
N PRO A 315 26.90 14.74 3.00
CA PRO A 315 28.35 14.97 3.06
C PRO A 315 29.08 13.98 3.99
N ASN A 316 28.53 13.77 5.19
CA ASN A 316 29.10 12.88 6.21
C ASN A 316 28.92 11.38 5.86
N LEU A 317 27.92 11.05 5.05
CA LEU A 317 27.68 9.69 4.58
C LEU A 317 28.61 9.27 3.43
N VAL A 318 29.16 10.23 2.68
CA VAL A 318 30.14 10.01 1.61
C VAL A 318 31.56 10.05 2.14
N ASP A 319 31.90 11.07 2.95
CA ASP A 319 33.19 11.18 3.63
C ASP A 319 32.97 11.52 5.12
N PRO A 320 33.20 10.56 6.04
CA PRO A 320 33.09 10.80 7.48
C PRO A 320 34.03 11.86 8.04
N ASN A 321 35.04 12.30 7.26
CA ASN A 321 35.97 13.38 7.61
C ASN A 321 35.66 14.70 6.89
N ALA A 322 34.58 14.75 6.10
CA ALA A 322 34.14 15.99 5.48
C ALA A 322 33.79 17.01 6.56
N VAL A 323 34.58 18.08 6.64
CA VAL A 323 34.19 19.25 7.41
C VAL A 323 33.03 19.90 6.65
N VAL A 324 31.81 19.67 7.14
CA VAL A 324 30.65 20.44 6.71
C VAL A 324 30.87 21.87 7.19
N ASP A 325 31.28 22.75 6.29
CA ASP A 325 31.19 24.18 6.55
C ASP A 325 29.72 24.51 6.87
N ASP A 326 29.48 25.10 8.04
CA ASP A 326 28.16 25.59 8.51
C ASP A 326 27.70 26.83 7.70
N ALA A 327 27.82 26.75 6.38
CA ALA A 327 27.42 27.74 5.40
C ALA A 327 25.89 27.76 5.21
N HIS A 328 25.15 27.95 6.31
CA HIS A 328 23.96 28.83 6.40
C HIS A 328 23.59 29.19 7.86
N GLY A 329 24.58 29.27 8.76
CA GLY A 329 24.42 30.06 9.99
C GLY A 329 24.44 31.56 9.65
N HIS A 330 23.36 32.30 9.92
CA HIS A 330 23.33 33.76 9.81
C HIS A 330 24.13 34.44 10.95
N GLY A 331 25.46 34.30 10.90
CA GLY A 331 26.40 34.98 11.79
C GLY A 331 26.98 36.24 11.15
N HIS A 332 26.34 37.40 11.35
CA HIS A 332 26.95 38.68 10.96
C HIS A 332 28.10 39.04 11.92
N GLY A 333 29.33 38.70 11.53
CA GLY A 333 30.55 39.03 12.26
C GLY A 333 31.72 39.35 11.34
N HIS A 334 31.93 40.64 11.04
CA HIS A 334 33.18 41.14 10.49
C HIS A 334 33.64 42.38 11.27
N GLY A 335 34.71 42.22 12.06
CA GLY A 335 35.70 43.30 12.24
C GLY A 335 36.68 43.29 11.05
N HIS A 336 37.74 44.09 11.00
CA HIS A 336 38.24 45.14 11.90
C HIS A 336 38.91 46.21 11.02
N GLY A 337 39.13 47.41 11.56
CA GLY A 337 39.96 48.43 10.92
C GLY A 337 40.56 49.39 11.94
N HIS A 338 41.76 49.10 12.43
CA HIS A 338 42.55 50.06 13.21
C HIS A 338 43.38 50.94 12.27
N GLY A 339 43.23 52.26 12.43
CA GLY A 339 44.14 53.27 11.93
C GLY A 339 44.13 54.44 12.91
N HIS A 340 45.28 54.74 13.50
CA HIS A 340 45.49 55.99 14.24
C HIS A 340 45.84 57.09 13.23
N ASP A 341 45.35 58.31 13.46
CA ASP A 341 46.18 59.49 13.70
C ASP A 341 45.30 60.72 14.03
N ASP A 342 45.91 61.74 14.62
CA ASP A 342 45.25 62.81 15.39
C ASP A 342 44.75 64.03 14.58
N ASP A 343 43.87 64.77 15.28
CA ASP A 343 43.75 66.24 15.31
C ASP A 343 43.06 67.11 14.23
N HIS A 344 42.13 67.92 14.77
CA HIS A 344 41.84 69.34 14.48
C HIS A 344 41.15 69.82 13.17
N ALA A 345 39.83 70.02 13.31
CA ALA A 345 39.17 71.35 13.41
C ALA A 345 38.69 72.19 12.17
N HIS A 346 37.53 72.84 12.41
CA HIS A 346 36.88 74.01 11.77
C HIS A 346 36.36 74.02 10.31
N GLU A 347 35.03 74.16 10.22
CA GLU A 347 34.24 75.12 9.41
C GLU A 347 34.78 75.68 8.08
N SER A 348 34.01 75.52 6.99
CA SER A 348 33.23 76.64 6.38
C SER A 348 32.63 76.32 4.98
N HIS A 349 31.63 77.13 4.61
CA HIS A 349 30.78 77.13 3.40
C HIS A 349 31.36 76.69 2.03
N PRO A 350 30.53 76.03 1.18
CA PRO A 350 30.75 75.96 -0.26
C PRO A 350 29.76 76.82 -1.08
N ALA A 351 30.28 77.68 -1.97
CA ALA A 351 29.59 78.26 -3.14
C ALA A 351 30.55 79.13 -3.97
N PRO A 352 30.29 79.40 -5.26
CA PRO A 352 29.63 78.54 -6.26
C PRO A 352 30.37 78.54 -7.63
N ARG A 353 29.88 77.78 -8.61
CA ARG A 353 29.86 78.26 -10.01
C ARG A 353 28.76 77.64 -10.86
N ASN A 354 28.07 78.50 -11.61
CA ASN A 354 26.84 78.24 -12.36
C ASN A 354 27.09 77.78 -13.81
N GLY A 355 26.05 77.21 -14.42
CA GLY A 355 26.03 76.89 -15.86
C GLY A 355 24.68 76.45 -16.44
N ARG A 356 23.55 77.08 -16.05
CA ARG A 356 22.24 76.87 -16.71
C ARG A 356 22.00 77.92 -17.81
N SER A 357 21.24 77.54 -18.83
CA SER A 357 20.39 78.48 -19.60
C SER A 357 19.04 77.83 -19.93
N SER A 358 17.95 78.51 -19.51
CA SER A 358 16.58 78.57 -20.09
C SER A 358 15.81 77.27 -20.40
N GLY A 359 14.61 76.95 -19.88
CA GLY A 359 13.53 77.72 -19.20
C GLY A 359 12.41 78.17 -20.17
N PRO A 360 11.10 78.28 -19.81
CA PRO A 360 10.41 78.09 -18.51
C PRO A 360 9.15 77.16 -18.52
N ALA A 361 8.40 77.10 -17.40
CA ALA A 361 7.24 76.21 -17.10
C ALA A 361 5.84 76.88 -17.30
N PRO A 362 4.69 76.23 -16.95
CA PRO A 362 4.17 76.09 -15.56
C PRO A 362 3.89 74.62 -15.14
N ALA A 363 4.01 74.20 -13.86
CA ALA A 363 3.07 74.36 -12.71
C ALA A 363 1.74 73.59 -12.92
N VAL A 364 1.16 72.81 -12.00
CA VAL A 364 1.31 72.55 -10.55
C VAL A 364 0.93 71.06 -10.27
N ASP A 365 1.02 70.42 -9.10
CA ASP A 365 1.38 70.74 -7.69
C ASP A 365 1.97 69.46 -7.01
N ASP A 366 2.34 69.51 -5.71
CA ASP A 366 2.77 68.36 -4.86
C ASP A 366 1.62 67.77 -4.01
N ASP A 367 1.73 66.51 -3.55
CA ASP A 367 1.24 66.09 -2.22
C ASP A 367 1.85 64.76 -1.72
N GLU A 368 1.79 64.56 -0.40
CA GLU A 368 2.60 63.63 0.41
C GLU A 368 2.20 62.13 0.35
N ASP A 369 3.14 61.21 0.66
CA ASP A 369 2.78 59.97 1.39
C ASP A 369 3.92 59.48 2.32
N ASN A 370 3.53 58.93 3.47
CA ASN A 370 4.34 58.79 4.68
C ASN A 370 4.19 57.35 5.23
N GLY A 371 5.07 56.44 4.80
CA GLY A 371 5.00 54.99 5.09
C GLY A 371 5.66 54.59 6.43
N PRO A 372 5.01 53.80 7.32
CA PRO A 372 5.44 53.64 8.71
C PRO A 372 6.52 52.59 8.99
N ASP A 373 7.23 52.80 10.11
CA ASP A 373 8.23 51.88 10.69
C ASP A 373 7.69 50.45 10.88
N GLY A 374 8.45 49.47 10.36
CA GLY A 374 8.17 48.05 10.39
C GLY A 374 8.11 47.40 11.78
N ARG A 375 8.28 48.17 12.86
CA ARG A 375 7.99 47.74 14.24
C ARG A 375 6.49 47.84 14.59
N ALA A 376 5.78 48.85 14.08
CA ALA A 376 4.34 49.02 14.29
C ALA A 376 3.50 47.95 13.56
N VAL A 377 3.93 47.55 12.36
CA VAL A 377 3.29 46.50 11.55
C VAL A 377 3.33 45.11 12.22
N ARG A 378 4.27 44.88 13.15
CA ARG A 378 4.37 43.61 13.89
C ARG A 378 3.44 43.59 15.10
N ALA A 379 3.23 44.73 15.76
CA ALA A 379 2.32 44.85 16.90
C ALA A 379 0.82 44.71 16.51
N SER A 380 0.47 44.86 15.24
CA SER A 380 -0.92 44.72 14.75
C SER A 380 -1.32 43.29 14.34
N LYS A 381 -0.46 42.29 14.56
CA LYS A 381 -0.72 40.88 14.19
C LYS A 381 -1.16 39.99 15.36
N ASP A 382 -0.92 40.40 16.60
CA ASP A 382 -1.37 39.68 17.81
C ASP A 382 -2.61 40.37 18.42
N GLN A 383 -3.76 40.19 17.77
CA GLN A 383 -5.08 40.42 18.36
C GLN A 383 -6.01 39.23 18.07
N GLU A 384 -6.64 38.71 19.13
CA GLU A 384 -7.61 37.61 19.02
C GLU A 384 -8.85 38.04 18.21
N GLY A 385 -9.33 37.17 17.31
CA GLY A 385 -10.62 37.34 16.63
C GLY A 385 -10.61 37.53 15.10
N ARG A 386 -9.46 37.42 14.40
CA ARG A 386 -9.37 37.71 12.95
C ARG A 386 -9.73 36.55 11.99
N HIS A 387 -10.36 35.48 12.45
CA HIS A 387 -10.79 34.36 11.59
C HIS A 387 -12.31 34.20 11.51
N VAL A 388 -12.97 35.18 10.90
CA VAL A 388 -14.30 35.00 10.29
C VAL A 388 -14.29 35.66 8.91
N GLY A 389 -14.19 34.87 7.84
CA GLY A 389 -14.26 35.36 6.46
C GLY A 389 -13.22 34.74 5.51
N HIS A 390 -13.72 34.06 4.48
CA HIS A 390 -13.03 33.68 3.24
C HIS A 390 -11.83 32.70 3.31
N TYR A 391 -12.13 31.43 3.60
CA TYR A 391 -11.72 30.30 2.75
C TYR A 391 -12.74 29.15 2.89
N ALA A 392 -13.90 29.31 2.25
CA ALA A 392 -14.94 28.29 2.15
C ALA A 392 -15.76 28.48 0.86
N ALA A 393 -15.21 28.05 -0.27
CA ALA A 393 -15.93 27.91 -1.53
C ALA A 393 -15.76 26.46 -2.00
N GLY A 394 -16.68 25.58 -1.59
CA GLY A 394 -16.59 24.15 -1.90
C GLY A 394 -17.27 23.14 -0.97
N SER A 395 -18.17 23.53 -0.06
CA SER A 395 -18.84 22.56 0.85
C SER A 395 -20.33 22.78 1.16
N GLU A 396 -20.99 23.84 0.67
CA GLU A 396 -22.42 24.10 0.96
C GLU A 396 -23.40 23.35 0.03
N ALA A 397 -23.19 22.04 -0.14
CA ALA A 397 -24.10 21.15 -0.88
C ALA A 397 -24.48 19.85 -0.13
N LYS A 398 -24.04 19.67 1.12
CA LYS A 398 -24.29 18.43 1.88
C LYS A 398 -24.80 18.57 3.32
N GLU A 399 -24.99 19.78 3.85
CA GLU A 399 -25.42 19.97 5.25
C GLU A 399 -26.81 20.62 5.43
N ALA A 400 -27.56 20.83 4.34
CA ALA A 400 -28.96 21.29 4.38
C ALA A 400 -30.00 20.16 4.60
N ALA A 401 -29.58 18.89 4.61
CA ALA A 401 -30.48 17.72 4.72
C ALA A 401 -30.69 17.20 6.16
N ARG A 402 -30.19 17.91 7.19
CA ARG A 402 -30.17 17.42 8.59
C ARG A 402 -30.95 18.24 9.62
N ARG A 403 -31.67 19.29 9.21
CA ARG A 403 -32.61 20.04 10.06
C ARG A 403 -33.90 20.35 9.31
N GLY A 404 -34.75 19.34 9.16
CA GLY A 404 -36.07 19.47 8.56
C GLY A 404 -37.13 19.82 9.61
N GLU A 405 -37.30 21.10 9.93
CA GLU A 405 -38.56 21.60 10.47
C GLU A 405 -39.53 21.82 9.30
N GLY A 406 -40.51 20.92 9.17
CA GLY A 406 -41.64 21.02 8.24
C GLY A 406 -42.88 21.60 8.91
N PRO A 407 -43.90 22.04 8.13
CA PRO A 407 -45.01 22.84 8.63
C PRO A 407 -46.00 22.08 9.53
N GLU A 408 -46.73 22.83 10.35
CA GLU A 408 -47.63 22.34 11.39
C GLU A 408 -48.68 21.33 10.90
N ALA A 409 -48.75 20.16 11.58
CA ALA A 409 -49.87 19.23 11.50
C ALA A 409 -50.47 19.01 12.90
N LYS A 410 -51.80 19.08 13.01
CA LYS A 410 -52.54 19.07 14.29
C LYS A 410 -52.33 17.78 15.09
N PRO A 411 -52.25 17.85 16.43
CA PRO A 411 -52.03 16.68 17.27
C PRO A 411 -53.27 15.76 17.30
N ARG A 412 -53.03 14.44 17.18
CA ARG A 412 -53.97 13.39 17.58
C ARG A 412 -53.45 12.71 18.84
N SER A 413 -54.30 12.62 19.86
CA SER A 413 -54.00 11.92 21.11
C SER A 413 -54.04 10.40 20.93
N VAL A 414 -53.24 9.69 21.72
CA VAL A 414 -53.26 8.22 21.81
C VAL A 414 -53.49 7.85 23.28
N SER A 415 -54.43 6.96 23.55
CA SER A 415 -54.86 6.64 24.93
C SER A 415 -54.03 5.52 25.56
N SER A 416 -53.80 5.66 26.87
CA SER A 416 -53.08 4.68 27.69
C SER A 416 -53.97 3.48 28.06
N SER A 417 -54.13 2.53 27.14
CA SER A 417 -54.71 1.21 27.47
C SER A 417 -54.34 0.12 26.46
N GLN A 418 -53.47 -0.81 26.86
CA GLN A 418 -53.56 -2.28 26.66
C GLN A 418 -52.20 -2.95 26.91
N GLY A 419 -51.73 -2.88 28.16
CA GLY A 419 -50.73 -3.80 28.69
C GLY A 419 -51.36 -4.72 29.72
N ASN A 420 -52.01 -5.82 29.29
CA ASN A 420 -52.21 -7.04 30.11
C ASN A 420 -52.96 -8.16 29.38
N ARG A 421 -52.42 -9.39 29.51
CA ARG A 421 -52.94 -10.77 29.28
C ARG A 421 -51.93 -11.57 28.42
N SER A 422 -51.05 -12.44 28.93
CA SER A 422 -51.16 -13.61 29.83
C SER A 422 -51.15 -14.96 29.07
N PHE A 423 -50.08 -15.74 29.30
CA PHE A 423 -49.95 -17.21 29.28
C PHE A 423 -50.84 -18.10 28.38
N GLY A 424 -50.18 -19.01 27.65
CA GLY A 424 -50.80 -20.23 27.07
C GLY A 424 -49.75 -21.31 26.77
N LEU A 425 -49.85 -22.47 27.43
CA LEU A 425 -48.90 -23.59 27.31
C LEU A 425 -49.24 -24.55 26.17
N GLY A 426 -48.20 -24.95 25.42
CA GLY A 426 -47.88 -26.37 25.20
C GLY A 426 -48.48 -27.12 24.01
N ARG A 427 -47.60 -27.80 23.26
CA ARG A 427 -47.85 -29.17 22.78
C ARG A 427 -46.55 -29.93 22.52
N LYS A 428 -46.32 -31.00 23.30
CA LYS A 428 -45.37 -32.07 22.94
C LYS A 428 -45.96 -32.89 21.78
N ARG A 429 -45.10 -33.43 20.93
CA ARG A 429 -45.26 -34.80 20.40
C ARG A 429 -43.89 -35.44 20.23
N ALA A 430 -43.78 -36.68 20.70
CA ALA A 430 -42.72 -37.60 20.39
C ALA A 430 -43.38 -38.96 20.15
N LEU A 431 -42.98 -39.61 19.07
CA LEU A 431 -42.84 -41.06 18.90
C LEU A 431 -41.87 -41.25 17.73
#